data_AF-A0A927XUN1-F1
#
_entry.id   AF-A0A927XUN1-F1
#
_cell.length_a   1.000
_cell.length_b   1.000
_cell.length_c   1.000
_cell.angle_alpha   90.00
_cell.angle_beta   90.00
_cell.angle_gamma   90.00
#
_symmetry.space_group_name_H-M   'P 1'
#
loop_
_entity.id
_entity.type
_entity.pdbx_description
1 polymer ?
#
loop_
_entity_poly.entity_id
_entity_poly.type
_entity_poly.pdbx_seq_one_letter_code
_entity_poly.pdbx_strand_id
1 'polypeptide(L)'
;MPDTYRRFGPEYHLWNPEKAYADEAEQVDGFFYERYETFMPILQGAFGLKDACRVIIDVSDEAKGAVYLNGRSIPVDAGESCLYFPEYPLTVEAVPAEGCQFTGWTVIDGDVILTEVEEAAALLAFQKGFTLVANFK
;
A
#
# COMPACT_ATOMS: atom_id res chain seq x y z
N MET A 1 1.31 22.74 15.25
CA MET A 1 0.68 22.15 16.44
C MET A 1 -0.80 22.56 16.48
N PRO A 2 -1.75 21.63 16.63
CA PRO A 2 -3.17 21.96 16.78
C PRO A 2 -3.48 22.67 18.10
N ASP A 3 -4.41 23.64 18.11
CA ASP A 3 -4.88 24.35 19.32
C ASP A 3 -5.36 23.38 20.42
N THR A 4 -5.91 22.24 20.01
CA THR A 4 -6.34 21.16 20.91
C THR A 4 -5.20 20.64 21.79
N TYR A 5 -3.99 20.47 21.25
CA TYR A 5 -2.84 19.98 22.02
C TYR A 5 -2.35 21.03 23.03
N ARG A 6 -2.47 22.32 22.70
CA ARG A 6 -2.17 23.41 23.64
C ARG A 6 -3.09 23.39 24.86
N ARG A 7 -4.36 23.03 24.64
CA ARG A 7 -5.42 23.14 25.64
C ARG A 7 -5.60 21.86 26.48
N PHE A 8 -5.32 20.71 25.89
CA PHE A 8 -5.56 19.39 26.49
C PHE A 8 -4.32 18.47 26.49
N GLY A 9 -3.15 18.99 26.09
CA GLY A 9 -1.90 18.25 26.14
C GLY A 9 -1.45 17.95 27.57
N PRO A 10 -0.49 17.02 27.75
CA PRO A 10 -0.07 16.60 29.08
C PRO A 10 0.53 17.75 29.89
N GLU A 11 0.15 17.88 31.16
CA GLU A 11 0.56 19.02 32.02
C GLU A 11 2.08 19.14 32.16
N TYR A 12 2.81 18.01 32.07
CA TYR A 12 4.27 17.97 32.14
C TYR A 12 4.98 18.50 30.89
N HIS A 13 4.23 18.87 29.84
CA HIS A 13 4.74 19.50 28.61
C HIS A 13 4.42 21.00 28.51
N LEU A 14 3.75 21.60 29.51
CA LEU A 14 3.33 23.01 29.49
C LEU A 14 4.48 24.02 29.41
N TRP A 15 5.69 23.64 29.80
CA TRP A 15 6.87 24.51 29.76
C TRP A 15 7.47 24.66 28.35
N ASN A 16 7.19 23.71 27.43
CA ASN A 16 7.52 23.81 26.01
C ASN A 16 6.62 22.87 25.16
N PRO A 17 5.33 23.22 25.00
CA PRO A 17 4.35 22.33 24.37
C PRO A 17 4.60 22.13 22.87
N GLU A 18 5.21 23.11 22.21
CA GLU A 18 5.55 23.03 20.78
C GLU A 18 6.62 21.97 20.52
N LYS A 19 7.67 21.96 21.34
CA LYS A 19 8.73 20.94 21.24
C LYS A 19 8.20 19.56 21.60
N ALA A 20 7.44 19.44 22.69
CA ALA A 20 6.87 18.16 23.10
C ALA A 20 5.98 17.54 22.02
N TYR A 21 5.11 18.35 21.40
CA TYR A 21 4.29 17.89 20.29
C TYR A 21 5.13 17.40 19.10
N ALA A 22 6.19 18.12 18.75
CA ALA A 22 7.07 17.73 17.65
C ALA A 22 7.81 16.41 17.95
N ASP A 23 8.38 16.29 19.15
CA ASP A 23 9.11 15.09 19.59
C ASP A 23 8.17 13.86 19.68
N GLU A 24 6.93 14.03 20.11
CA GLU A 24 5.92 12.95 20.14
C GLU A 24 5.45 12.56 18.74
N ALA A 25 5.22 13.54 17.85
CA ALA A 25 4.88 13.26 16.45
C ALA A 25 5.99 12.47 15.77
N GLU A 26 7.26 12.86 15.98
CA GLU A 26 8.43 12.15 15.47
C GLU A 26 8.52 10.71 16.01
N GLN A 27 8.22 10.48 17.29
CA GLN A 27 8.17 9.13 17.87
C GLN A 27 7.10 8.26 17.23
N VAL A 28 5.92 8.82 16.95
CA VAL A 28 4.84 8.10 16.27
C VAL A 28 5.25 7.75 14.83
N ASP A 29 5.84 8.70 14.10
CA ASP A 29 6.35 8.48 12.74
C ASP A 29 7.44 7.40 12.73
N GLY A 30 8.42 7.52 13.65
CA GLY A 30 9.49 6.55 13.83
C GLY A 30 8.96 5.15 14.17
N PHE A 31 7.98 5.06 15.07
CA PHE A 31 7.33 3.80 15.40
C PHE A 31 6.71 3.13 14.18
N PHE A 32 5.99 3.86 13.33
CA PHE A 32 5.40 3.27 12.13
C PHE A 32 6.45 2.83 11.11
N TYR A 33 7.51 3.63 10.93
CA TYR A 33 8.58 3.33 9.99
C TYR A 33 9.42 2.11 10.42
N GLU A 34 9.94 2.12 11.65
CA GLU A 34 10.76 1.03 12.19
C GLU A 34 9.96 -0.28 12.33
N ARG A 35 8.68 -0.18 12.66
CA ARG A 35 7.81 -1.35 12.80
C ARG A 35 7.58 -2.00 11.45
N TYR A 36 7.43 -1.26 10.36
CA TYR A 36 7.28 -1.86 9.03
C TYR A 36 8.49 -2.74 8.68
N GLU A 37 9.70 -2.21 8.86
CA GLU A 37 10.96 -2.93 8.61
C GLU A 37 11.17 -4.13 9.54
N THR A 38 10.73 -4.03 10.80
CA THR A 38 10.90 -5.09 11.80
C THR A 38 9.81 -6.16 11.72
N PHE A 39 8.60 -5.79 11.32
CA PHE A 39 7.43 -6.67 11.34
C PHE A 39 7.53 -7.77 10.28
N MET A 40 8.05 -7.46 9.09
CA MET A 40 8.17 -8.43 8.01
C MET A 40 9.09 -9.61 8.38
N PRO A 41 10.32 -9.40 8.90
CA PRO A 41 11.16 -10.50 9.41
C PRO A 41 10.52 -11.29 10.56
N ILE A 42 9.79 -10.62 11.47
CA ILE A 42 9.10 -11.32 12.58
C ILE A 42 8.01 -12.24 12.03
N LEU A 43 7.18 -11.77 11.10
CA LEU A 43 6.16 -12.59 10.46
C LEU A 43 6.79 -13.76 9.70
N GLN A 44 7.85 -13.49 8.94
CA GLN A 44 8.56 -14.51 8.19
C GLN A 44 9.06 -15.64 9.11
N GLY A 45 9.72 -15.28 10.21
CA GLY A 45 10.21 -16.25 11.20
C GLY A 45 9.09 -16.98 11.93
N ALA A 46 8.01 -16.29 12.31
CA ALA A 46 6.91 -16.87 13.07
C ALA A 46 6.08 -17.88 12.25
N PHE A 47 5.90 -17.62 10.95
CA PHE A 47 5.04 -18.43 10.08
C PHE A 47 5.84 -19.30 9.07
N GLY A 48 7.17 -19.20 9.06
CA GLY A 48 8.03 -19.94 8.13
C GLY A 48 7.82 -19.52 6.67
N LEU A 49 7.57 -18.23 6.44
CA LEU A 49 7.30 -17.68 5.10
C LEU A 49 8.60 -17.50 4.31
N LYS A 50 8.49 -17.43 2.99
CA LYS A 50 9.57 -16.96 2.11
C LYS A 50 9.83 -15.47 2.31
N ASP A 51 10.88 -14.99 1.66
CA ASP A 51 11.17 -13.56 1.61
C ASP A 51 10.01 -12.80 0.95
N ALA A 52 9.61 -11.70 1.58
CA ALA A 52 8.60 -10.83 1.01
C ALA A 52 9.11 -10.21 -0.30
N CYS A 53 8.24 -10.15 -1.30
CA CYS A 53 8.52 -9.60 -2.61
C CYS A 53 7.94 -8.18 -2.71
N ARG A 54 8.67 -7.29 -3.38
CA ARG A 54 8.17 -5.95 -3.70
C ARG A 54 7.18 -6.03 -4.86
N VAL A 55 5.97 -5.53 -4.64
CA VAL A 55 4.90 -5.43 -5.63
C VAL A 55 4.64 -3.95 -5.87
N ILE A 56 4.59 -3.58 -7.14
CA ILE A 56 4.27 -2.23 -7.58
C ILE A 56 2.98 -2.30 -8.39
N ILE A 57 1.97 -1.53 -7.98
CA ILE A 57 0.73 -1.37 -8.73
C ILE A 57 0.70 0.04 -9.30
N ASP A 58 0.38 0.14 -10.58
CA ASP A 58 0.39 1.39 -11.31
C ASP A 58 -0.86 1.52 -12.19
N VAL A 59 -1.16 2.74 -12.61
CA VAL A 59 -2.35 3.11 -13.38
C VAL A 59 -1.93 3.90 -14.60
N SER A 60 -2.40 3.50 -15.79
CA SER A 60 -2.00 4.15 -17.04
C SER A 60 -2.37 5.64 -17.10
N ASP A 61 -3.49 6.00 -16.47
CA ASP A 61 -4.01 7.37 -16.37
C ASP A 61 -4.94 7.47 -15.15
N GLU A 62 -4.48 8.11 -14.08
CA GLU A 62 -5.21 8.27 -12.82
C GLU A 62 -6.52 9.05 -12.99
N ALA A 63 -6.69 9.84 -14.06
CA ALA A 63 -7.95 10.53 -14.34
C ALA A 63 -9.04 9.59 -14.90
N LYS A 64 -8.65 8.40 -15.40
CA LYS A 64 -9.54 7.47 -16.11
C LYS A 64 -9.95 6.27 -15.29
N GLY A 65 -9.32 6.02 -14.15
CA GLY A 65 -9.67 4.92 -13.28
C GLY A 65 -8.77 4.83 -12.08
N ALA A 66 -9.16 3.95 -11.17
CA ALA A 66 -8.44 3.66 -9.94
C ALA A 66 -8.28 2.15 -9.77
N VAL A 67 -7.33 1.73 -8.95
CA VAL A 67 -7.12 0.32 -8.61
C VAL A 67 -7.22 0.13 -7.10
N TYR A 68 -7.91 -0.91 -6.67
CA TYR A 68 -8.01 -1.33 -5.29
C TYR A 68 -7.29 -2.67 -5.12
N LEU A 69 -6.54 -2.80 -4.03
CA LEU A 69 -5.72 -3.97 -3.74
C LEU A 69 -6.23 -4.62 -2.46
N ASN A 70 -6.39 -5.94 -2.45
CA ASN A 70 -6.82 -6.75 -1.30
C ASN A 70 -8.12 -6.26 -0.63
N GLY A 71 -9.06 -5.71 -1.42
CA GLY A 71 -10.34 -5.20 -0.92
C GLY A 71 -10.21 -3.96 -0.01
N ARG A 72 -9.09 -3.23 -0.10
CA ARG A 72 -8.92 -1.93 0.58
C ARG A 72 -10.03 -0.96 0.14
N SER A 73 -10.46 -0.08 1.04
CA SER A 73 -11.44 0.97 0.73
C SER A 73 -10.82 2.22 0.09
N ILE A 74 -9.49 2.29 0.06
CA ILE A 74 -8.71 3.40 -0.51
C ILE A 74 -7.99 2.84 -1.74
N PRO A 75 -8.03 3.54 -2.90
CA PRO A 75 -7.29 3.11 -4.07
C PRO A 75 -5.79 3.20 -3.82
N VAL A 76 -5.02 2.40 -4.55
CA VAL A 76 -3.56 2.51 -4.56
C VAL A 76 -3.14 3.77 -5.32
N ASP A 77 -2.12 4.45 -4.83
CA ASP A 77 -1.50 5.54 -5.56
C ASP A 77 -0.70 4.96 -6.74
N ALA A 78 -0.61 5.70 -7.86
CA ALA A 78 0.17 5.26 -9.01
C ALA A 78 1.65 5.07 -8.65
N GLY A 79 2.17 3.87 -8.89
CA GLY A 79 3.54 3.51 -8.51
C GLY A 79 3.73 3.15 -7.04
N GLU A 80 2.65 2.99 -6.26
CA GLU A 80 2.73 2.54 -4.88
C GLU A 80 3.46 1.18 -4.80
N SER A 81 4.49 1.13 -3.97
CA SER A 81 5.33 -0.06 -3.75
C SER A 81 5.10 -0.61 -2.35
N CYS A 82 4.67 -1.88 -2.27
CA CYS A 82 4.46 -2.59 -1.00
C CYS A 82 5.18 -3.95 -1.00
N LEU A 83 5.48 -4.47 0.19
CA LEU A 83 6.02 -5.84 0.35
C LEU A 83 4.89 -6.84 0.62
N TYR A 84 4.90 -7.95 -0.10
CA TYR A 84 3.93 -9.05 0.06
C TYR A 84 4.62 -10.41 0.08
N PHE A 85 4.07 -11.33 0.87
CA PHE A 85 4.53 -12.71 0.90
C PHE A 85 3.89 -13.52 -0.24
N PRO A 86 4.68 -14.23 -1.07
CA PRO A 86 4.19 -14.94 -2.25
C PRO A 86 3.26 -16.12 -1.94
N GLU A 87 3.21 -16.57 -0.69
CA GLU A 87 2.28 -17.59 -0.20
C GLU A 87 0.83 -17.12 -0.20
N TYR A 88 0.59 -15.81 -0.15
CA TYR A 88 -0.74 -15.23 -0.11
C TYR A 88 -1.05 -14.57 -1.45
N PRO A 89 -2.07 -15.04 -2.18
CA PRO A 89 -2.47 -14.38 -3.41
C PRO A 89 -3.00 -12.98 -3.12
N LEU A 90 -2.81 -12.06 -4.07
CA LEU A 90 -3.36 -10.72 -3.99
C LEU A 90 -4.64 -10.65 -4.81
N THR A 91 -5.57 -9.79 -4.40
CA THR A 91 -6.71 -9.42 -5.25
C THR A 91 -6.56 -8.00 -5.73
N VAL A 92 -6.81 -7.77 -7.01
CA VAL A 92 -6.85 -6.44 -7.60
C VAL A 92 -8.22 -6.18 -8.20
N GLU A 93 -8.66 -4.94 -8.13
CA GLU A 93 -9.91 -4.47 -8.71
C GLU A 93 -9.69 -3.11 -9.37
N ALA A 94 -9.82 -3.05 -10.68
CA ALA A 94 -9.79 -1.82 -11.46
C ALA A 94 -11.19 -1.22 -11.58
N VAL A 95 -11.36 0.03 -11.18
CA VAL A 95 -12.63 0.75 -11.27
C VAL A 95 -12.46 1.92 -12.25
N PRO A 96 -13.05 1.85 -13.45
CA PRO A 96 -13.02 2.95 -14.40
C PRO A 96 -13.78 4.17 -13.86
N ALA A 97 -13.29 5.36 -14.19
CA ALA A 97 -14.04 6.60 -13.99
C ALA A 97 -15.26 6.66 -14.93
N GLU A 98 -16.19 7.56 -14.63
CA GLU A 98 -17.40 7.73 -15.44
C GLU A 98 -17.04 8.02 -16.92
N GLY A 99 -17.61 7.22 -17.83
CA GLY A 99 -17.36 7.33 -19.27
C GLY A 99 -16.06 6.67 -19.77
N CYS A 100 -15.22 6.15 -18.88
CA CYS A 100 -14.00 5.40 -19.21
C CYS A 100 -14.24 3.89 -19.18
N GLN A 101 -13.33 3.13 -19.78
CA GLN A 101 -13.39 1.66 -19.73
C GLN A 101 -12.05 1.06 -19.32
N PHE A 102 -12.11 0.02 -18.49
CA PHE A 102 -10.97 -0.86 -18.27
C PHE A 102 -10.67 -1.63 -19.54
N THR A 103 -9.39 -1.77 -19.87
CA THR A 103 -8.93 -2.41 -21.12
C THR A 103 -8.06 -3.63 -20.92
N GLY A 104 -7.59 -3.87 -19.69
CA GLY A 104 -6.76 -5.02 -19.35
C GLY A 104 -5.59 -4.63 -18.45
N TRP A 105 -4.94 -5.68 -17.93
CA TRP A 105 -3.75 -5.58 -17.11
C TRP A 105 -2.47 -5.77 -17.94
N THR A 106 -1.43 -4.99 -17.67
CA THR A 106 -0.10 -5.17 -18.26
C THR A 106 0.92 -5.46 -17.18
N VAL A 107 1.67 -6.56 -17.33
CA VAL A 107 2.83 -6.87 -16.47
C VAL A 107 4.08 -6.26 -17.13
N ILE A 108 4.74 -5.34 -16.43
CA ILE A 108 5.95 -4.66 -16.95
C ILE A 108 7.21 -5.44 -16.62
N ASP A 109 7.28 -5.98 -15.40
CA ASP A 109 8.39 -6.77 -14.90
C ASP A 109 7.88 -7.79 -13.88
N GLY A 110 8.63 -8.88 -13.70
CA GLY A 110 8.31 -9.97 -12.79
C GLY A 110 7.57 -11.14 -13.45
N ASP A 111 7.17 -12.09 -12.59
CA ASP A 111 6.44 -13.29 -12.98
C ASP A 111 5.19 -13.41 -12.11
N VAL A 112 4.05 -13.04 -12.70
CA VAL A 112 2.73 -13.03 -12.06
C VAL A 112 1.74 -13.75 -12.95
N ILE A 113 0.96 -14.64 -12.33
CA ILE A 113 -0.12 -15.37 -12.96
C ILE A 113 -1.42 -14.72 -12.51
N LEU A 114 -2.17 -14.19 -13.47
CA LEU A 114 -3.53 -13.68 -13.26
C LEU A 114 -4.53 -14.76 -13.64
N THR A 115 -5.52 -15.00 -12.79
CA THR A 115 -6.58 -15.96 -13.09
C THR A 115 -7.54 -15.48 -14.17
N GLU A 116 -7.81 -14.16 -14.22
CA GLU A 116 -8.81 -13.55 -15.11
C GLU A 116 -8.27 -12.22 -15.66
N VAL A 117 -7.43 -12.28 -16.70
CA VAL A 117 -6.67 -11.12 -17.24
C VAL A 117 -7.58 -10.05 -17.87
N GLU A 118 -8.74 -10.45 -18.38
CA GLU A 118 -9.68 -9.55 -19.08
C GLU A 118 -10.70 -8.91 -18.13
N GLU A 119 -10.83 -9.44 -16.92
CA GLU A 119 -11.76 -8.93 -15.91
C GLU A 119 -11.11 -7.80 -15.11
N ALA A 120 -11.96 -6.84 -14.72
CA ALA A 120 -11.51 -5.71 -13.93
C ALA A 120 -11.09 -6.16 -12.51
N ALA A 121 -11.64 -7.26 -12.01
CA ALA A 121 -11.22 -7.90 -10.76
C ALA A 121 -10.47 -9.20 -11.04
N ALA A 122 -9.28 -9.36 -10.46
CA ALA A 122 -8.44 -10.54 -10.70
C ALA A 122 -7.70 -10.99 -9.43
N LEU A 123 -7.40 -12.28 -9.37
CA LEU A 123 -6.52 -12.86 -8.35
C LEU A 123 -5.12 -13.06 -8.95
N LEU A 124 -4.11 -12.61 -8.20
CA LEU A 124 -2.71 -12.60 -8.59
C LEU A 124 -1.92 -13.61 -7.75
N ALA A 125 -1.28 -14.55 -8.42
CA ALA A 125 -0.27 -15.42 -7.83
C ALA A 125 1.12 -15.03 -8.36
N PHE A 126 2.11 -14.94 -7.47
CA PHE A 126 3.46 -14.49 -7.81
C PHE A 126 4.50 -15.27 -7.01
N GLN A 127 5.72 -15.36 -7.50
CA GLN A 127 6.86 -15.95 -6.77
C GLN A 127 8.03 -14.96 -6.60
N LYS A 128 7.99 -13.83 -7.31
CA LYS A 128 8.97 -12.76 -7.28
C LYS A 128 8.26 -11.42 -7.32
N GLY A 129 8.99 -10.34 -7.04
CA GLY A 129 8.47 -8.99 -7.22
C GLY A 129 8.04 -8.73 -8.66
N PHE A 130 7.01 -7.90 -8.83
CA PHE A 130 6.45 -7.56 -10.12
C PHE A 130 5.90 -6.14 -10.14
N THR A 131 5.72 -5.62 -11.36
CA THR A 131 5.04 -4.35 -11.63
C THR A 131 3.82 -4.61 -12.52
N LEU A 132 2.64 -4.22 -12.05
CA LEU A 132 1.37 -4.41 -12.75
C LEU A 132 0.71 -3.06 -13.02
N VAL A 133 0.28 -2.84 -14.26
CA VAL A 133 -0.37 -1.61 -14.70
C VAL A 133 -1.81 -1.91 -15.09
N ALA A 134 -2.77 -1.16 -14.54
CA ALA A 134 -4.14 -1.12 -15.03
C ALA A 134 -4.27 -0.14 -16.21
N ASN A 135 -4.83 -0.60 -17.34
CA ASN A 135 -5.00 0.24 -18.51
C ASN A 135 -6.46 0.69 -18.67
N PHE A 136 -6.68 1.99 -18.85
CA PHE A 136 -7.99 2.59 -19.07
C PHE A 136 -8.04 3.38 -20.39
N LYS A 137 -9.17 3.35 -21.10
CA LYS A 137 -9.42 4.15 -22.31
C LYS A 137 -10.55 5.14 -22.12
#